data_AF-B0E9X4-F1
#
_entry.id   AF-B0E9X4-F1
#
_cell.length_a   1.000
_cell.length_b   1.000
_cell.length_c   1.000
_cell.angle_alpha   90.00
_cell.angle_beta   90.00
_cell.angle_gamma   90.00
#
_symmetry.space_group_name_H-M   'P 1'
#
loop_
_entity.id
_entity.type
_entity.pdbx_description
1 polymer ?
#
loop_
_entity_poly.entity_id
_entity_poly.type
_entity_poly.pdbx_seq_one_letter_code
_entity_poly.pdbx_strand_id
1 'polypeptide(L)'
;MTQTKLVVIGSTGNGKSALCNFILKKSFFKESNNPQSVTKETIGSYGEGDRQDVFVIDTPGLQDSEGRGKQYMDQMVEYIKQQKGLQAIVVVLDINQDRFAQYIKTMIKVIWNVFPIADFWRHVCIVWTKCYCYFPTEVIEEKKKSKIGIYQEELMKVVKETTGTTENIEFPMYFVDSRGLHGFDNTSSENGIISMLTWVRSLTPINVEEVKKGDPVYQNIIEEKDKQERVIKQEMNIQTIEIQYLRRNKRITYTGEVSYTNWEVENTEIKEVILPKQPIGTIKETTNEVKEIGRTKNYEDVKTKRRRYIICGPRIKRREFVNTTVHKEEETLERTINVFNDGTATEGPWVSISKIQFDEVV
;
A
#
# COMPACT_ATOMS: atom_id res chain seq x y z
N MET A 1 33.31 -32.39 -16.47
CA MET A 1 33.59 -32.03 -15.08
C MET A 1 32.46 -31.14 -14.59
N THR A 2 31.86 -31.45 -13.45
CA THR A 2 30.87 -30.59 -12.80
C THR A 2 31.58 -29.32 -12.33
N GLN A 3 31.09 -28.15 -12.75
CA GLN A 3 31.67 -26.87 -12.35
C GLN A 3 31.19 -26.49 -10.96
N THR A 4 32.09 -26.02 -10.10
CA THR A 4 31.77 -25.53 -8.75
C THR A 4 31.75 -24.01 -8.75
N LYS A 5 30.59 -23.40 -8.52
CA LYS A 5 30.38 -21.95 -8.55
C LYS A 5 30.05 -21.45 -7.14
N LEU A 6 30.74 -20.42 -6.70
CA LEU A 6 30.49 -19.80 -5.40
C LEU A 6 30.49 -18.29 -5.52
N VAL A 7 29.65 -17.65 -4.70
CA VAL A 7 29.57 -16.19 -4.59
C VAL A 7 30.14 -15.73 -3.27
N VAL A 8 30.92 -14.66 -3.30
CA VAL A 8 31.63 -14.12 -2.12
C VAL A 8 31.02 -12.78 -1.75
N ILE A 9 30.52 -12.66 -0.52
CA ILE A 9 29.88 -11.44 0.02
C ILE A 9 30.55 -11.00 1.33
N GLY A 10 30.49 -9.71 1.68
CA GLY A 10 31.18 -9.17 2.87
C GLY A 10 31.61 -7.71 2.74
N SER A 11 32.22 -7.13 3.78
CA SER A 11 32.50 -5.68 3.83
C SER A 11 33.55 -5.28 2.81
N THR A 12 33.57 -3.99 2.47
CA THR A 12 34.80 -3.38 1.95
C THR A 12 35.90 -3.59 2.99
N GLY A 13 37.11 -3.97 2.55
CA GLY A 13 38.24 -4.17 3.45
C GLY A 13 38.28 -5.50 4.22
N ASN A 14 37.26 -6.36 4.12
CA ASN A 14 37.28 -7.72 4.68
C ASN A 14 38.10 -8.71 3.82
N GLY A 15 38.79 -8.27 2.77
CA GLY A 15 39.66 -9.14 1.99
C GLY A 15 38.94 -10.10 1.01
N LYS A 16 37.73 -9.77 0.54
CA LYS A 16 36.99 -10.59 -0.44
C LYS A 16 37.80 -10.91 -1.69
N SER A 17 38.30 -9.89 -2.39
CA SER A 17 39.08 -10.07 -3.62
C SER A 17 40.37 -10.84 -3.39
N ALA A 18 41.03 -10.62 -2.24
CA ALA A 18 42.21 -11.37 -1.83
C ALA A 18 41.89 -12.85 -1.59
N LEU A 19 40.79 -13.13 -0.89
CA LEU A 19 40.29 -14.47 -0.69
C LEU A 19 39.93 -15.14 -2.02
N CYS A 20 39.28 -14.42 -2.94
CA CYS A 20 38.94 -14.95 -4.26
C CYS A 20 40.20 -15.33 -5.05
N ASN A 21 41.22 -14.47 -5.08
CA ASN A 21 42.50 -14.79 -5.70
C ASN A 21 43.17 -16.02 -5.05
N PHE A 22 43.13 -16.09 -3.72
CA PHE A 22 43.66 -17.23 -2.97
C PHE A 22 42.90 -18.52 -3.27
N ILE A 23 41.56 -18.49 -3.35
CA ILE A 23 40.73 -19.62 -3.77
C ILE A 23 41.04 -20.01 -5.21
N LEU A 24 41.23 -19.05 -6.12
CA LEU A 24 41.46 -19.36 -7.54
C LEU A 24 42.89 -19.81 -7.85
N LYS A 25 43.84 -19.70 -6.90
CA LYS A 25 45.30 -19.81 -7.16
C LYS A 25 45.74 -18.88 -8.30
N LYS A 26 45.08 -17.73 -8.43
CA LYS A 26 45.20 -16.82 -9.57
C LYS A 26 45.05 -15.38 -9.12
N SER A 27 45.93 -14.50 -9.58
CA SER A 27 45.79 -13.05 -9.37
C SER A 27 44.91 -12.45 -10.48
N PHE A 28 43.59 -12.41 -10.24
CA PHE A 28 42.61 -11.90 -11.20
C PHE A 28 41.86 -10.67 -10.68
N PHE A 29 41.37 -10.74 -9.44
CA PHE A 29 40.63 -9.65 -8.82
C PHE A 29 41.59 -8.59 -8.31
N LYS A 30 41.28 -7.32 -8.59
CA LYS A 30 42.11 -6.20 -8.13
C LYS A 30 41.96 -6.03 -6.63
N GLU A 31 43.08 -6.05 -5.92
CA GLU A 31 43.15 -5.79 -4.49
C GLU A 31 43.68 -4.38 -4.24
N SER A 32 43.18 -3.71 -3.21
CA SER A 32 43.69 -2.41 -2.79
C SER A 32 43.59 -2.25 -1.28
N ASN A 33 44.59 -1.57 -0.70
CA ASN A 33 44.57 -1.14 0.69
C ASN A 33 44.09 0.32 0.83
N ASN A 34 43.69 0.96 -0.27
CA ASN A 34 43.15 2.32 -0.22
C ASN A 34 41.79 2.33 0.50
N PRO A 35 41.46 3.43 1.19
CA PRO A 35 40.17 3.60 1.87
C PRO A 35 38.97 3.68 0.92
N GLN A 36 39.21 3.78 -0.40
CA GLN A 36 38.19 3.81 -1.43
C GLN A 36 38.04 2.41 -2.06
N SER A 37 36.82 1.87 -2.12
CA SER A 37 36.55 0.60 -2.79
C SER A 37 36.99 0.63 -4.26
N VAL A 38 37.87 -0.30 -4.62
CA VAL A 38 38.33 -0.50 -6.01
C VAL A 38 37.39 -1.44 -6.77
N THR A 39 36.76 -2.39 -6.09
CA THR A 39 35.76 -3.28 -6.68
C THR A 39 34.43 -2.55 -6.78
N LYS A 40 34.06 -2.18 -8.00
CA LYS A 40 32.83 -1.45 -8.32
C LYS A 40 31.80 -2.29 -9.08
N GLU A 41 32.19 -3.48 -9.53
CA GLU A 41 31.36 -4.36 -10.34
C GLU A 41 31.43 -5.80 -9.81
N THR A 42 30.32 -6.53 -9.93
CA THR A 42 30.29 -7.97 -9.69
C THR A 42 30.90 -8.68 -10.90
N ILE A 43 31.98 -9.45 -10.66
CA ILE A 43 32.72 -10.17 -11.70
C ILE A 43 33.14 -11.55 -11.19
N GLY A 44 33.44 -12.48 -12.09
CA GLY A 44 33.91 -13.82 -11.71
C GLY A 44 34.97 -14.38 -12.63
N SER A 45 35.74 -15.34 -12.12
CA SER A 45 36.78 -16.05 -12.88
C SER A 45 36.88 -17.51 -12.43
N TYR A 46 37.36 -18.35 -13.34
CA TYR A 46 37.83 -19.70 -13.03
C TYR A 46 39.23 -19.69 -12.43
N GLY A 47 39.52 -20.74 -11.67
CA GLY A 47 40.82 -20.96 -11.05
C GLY A 47 41.85 -21.60 -11.96
N GLU A 48 43.03 -21.82 -11.42
CA GLU A 48 44.15 -22.45 -12.09
C GLU A 48 44.51 -23.80 -11.44
N GLY A 49 45.29 -24.62 -12.15
CA GLY A 49 45.74 -25.92 -11.68
C GLY A 49 44.60 -26.86 -11.26
N ASP A 50 44.63 -27.31 -10.00
CA ASP A 50 43.65 -28.19 -9.37
C ASP A 50 42.30 -27.53 -9.05
N ARG A 51 42.15 -26.24 -9.39
CA ARG A 51 40.95 -25.44 -9.13
C ARG A 51 40.33 -24.86 -10.40
N GLN A 52 40.65 -25.42 -11.57
CA GLN A 52 40.07 -25.03 -12.87
C GLN A 52 38.55 -25.27 -12.97
N ASP A 53 38.01 -26.18 -12.15
CA ASP A 53 36.57 -26.43 -12.01
C ASP A 53 35.86 -25.38 -11.14
N VAL A 54 36.61 -24.59 -10.36
CA VAL A 54 36.07 -23.62 -9.41
C VAL A 54 35.93 -22.26 -10.08
N PHE A 55 34.71 -21.72 -10.05
CA PHE A 55 34.36 -20.38 -10.47
C PHE A 55 33.95 -19.56 -9.25
N VAL A 56 34.62 -18.42 -9.05
CA VAL A 56 34.35 -17.53 -7.92
C VAL A 56 33.79 -16.22 -8.44
N ILE A 57 32.69 -15.77 -7.85
CA ILE A 57 32.05 -14.48 -8.09
C ILE A 57 32.42 -13.54 -6.94
N ASP A 58 33.21 -12.51 -7.23
CA ASP A 58 33.53 -11.43 -6.30
C ASP A 58 32.47 -10.33 -6.41
N THR A 59 32.01 -9.81 -5.26
CA THR A 59 30.95 -8.81 -5.20
C THR A 59 31.47 -7.49 -4.60
N PRO A 60 30.96 -6.31 -5.02
CA PRO A 60 31.31 -5.04 -4.40
C PRO A 60 30.95 -5.00 -2.91
N GLY A 61 31.77 -4.31 -2.11
CA GLY A 61 31.39 -3.95 -0.74
C GLY A 61 30.42 -2.77 -0.73
N LEU A 62 29.22 -2.96 -0.18
CA LEU A 62 28.13 -1.96 -0.21
C LEU A 62 28.35 -0.72 0.68
N GLN A 63 29.29 -0.78 1.63
CA GLN A 63 29.53 0.28 2.62
C GLN A 63 30.12 1.58 2.05
N ASP A 64 30.74 1.55 0.86
CA ASP A 64 31.39 2.70 0.23
C ASP A 64 30.51 3.46 -0.77
N SER A 65 29.21 3.15 -0.80
CA SER A 65 28.35 3.70 -1.85
C SER A 65 27.66 4.98 -1.39
N GLU A 66 27.89 6.05 -2.13
CA GLU A 66 27.15 7.32 -2.12
C GLU A 66 25.66 7.10 -2.47
N GLY A 67 24.92 6.28 -1.71
CA GLY A 67 23.55 5.87 -2.01
C GLY A 67 23.39 4.81 -3.11
N ARG A 68 24.47 4.19 -3.62
CA ARG A 68 24.42 3.19 -4.71
C ARG A 68 24.23 1.73 -4.27
N GLY A 69 23.88 1.50 -3.00
CA GLY A 69 23.72 0.15 -2.46
C GLY A 69 22.74 -0.72 -3.25
N LYS A 70 21.64 -0.11 -3.72
CA LYS A 70 20.66 -0.75 -4.61
C LYS A 70 21.28 -1.23 -5.92
N GLN A 71 22.03 -0.38 -6.61
CA GLN A 71 22.62 -0.70 -7.92
C GLN A 71 23.58 -1.89 -7.83
N TYR A 72 24.37 -1.97 -6.75
CA TYR A 72 25.27 -3.10 -6.53
C TYR A 72 24.54 -4.40 -6.21
N MET A 73 23.42 -4.35 -5.46
CA MET A 73 22.58 -5.53 -5.22
C MET A 73 21.94 -6.02 -6.53
N ASP A 74 21.39 -5.11 -7.34
CA ASP A 74 20.77 -5.43 -8.63
C ASP A 74 21.80 -6.07 -9.58
N GLN A 75 23.00 -5.48 -9.69
CA GLN A 75 24.08 -6.00 -10.51
C GLN A 75 24.56 -7.39 -10.03
N MET A 76 24.70 -7.57 -8.71
CA MET A 76 25.08 -8.87 -8.14
C MET A 76 24.04 -9.94 -8.47
N VAL A 77 22.76 -9.65 -8.25
CA VAL A 77 21.66 -10.56 -8.55
C VAL A 77 21.64 -10.92 -10.03
N GLU A 78 21.75 -9.93 -10.92
CA GLU A 78 21.74 -10.16 -12.36
C GLU A 78 22.93 -11.02 -12.81
N TYR A 79 24.12 -10.77 -12.25
CA TYR A 79 25.31 -11.58 -12.55
C TYR A 79 25.14 -13.03 -12.08
N ILE A 80 24.56 -13.27 -10.91
CA ILE A 80 24.29 -14.62 -10.38
C ILE A 80 23.27 -15.35 -11.26
N LYS A 81 22.20 -14.68 -11.72
CA LYS A 81 21.17 -15.28 -12.60
C LYS A 81 21.75 -15.78 -13.93
N GLN A 82 22.78 -15.10 -14.45
CA GLN A 82 23.45 -15.51 -15.68
C GLN A 82 24.26 -16.81 -15.52
N GLN A 83 24.41 -17.31 -14.30
CA GLN A 83 25.16 -18.54 -14.03
C GLN A 83 24.25 -19.76 -14.10
N LYS A 84 24.73 -20.84 -14.74
CA LYS A 84 24.10 -22.16 -14.64
C LYS A 84 24.44 -22.81 -13.30
N GLY A 85 23.68 -22.49 -12.26
CA GLY A 85 23.80 -23.02 -10.90
C GLY A 85 24.74 -22.25 -9.96
N LEU A 86 24.51 -22.39 -8.64
CA LEU A 86 25.35 -21.84 -7.57
C LEU A 86 25.48 -22.86 -6.43
N GLN A 87 26.70 -23.17 -5.96
CA GLN A 87 26.90 -24.18 -4.92
C GLN A 87 26.98 -23.59 -3.53
N ALA A 88 27.61 -22.43 -3.36
CA ALA A 88 27.80 -21.85 -2.04
C ALA A 88 27.81 -20.32 -2.05
N ILE A 89 27.43 -19.78 -0.90
CA ILE A 89 27.48 -18.36 -0.56
C ILE A 89 28.50 -18.23 0.57
N VAL A 90 29.62 -17.60 0.25
CA VAL A 90 30.76 -17.43 1.16
C VAL A 90 30.69 -16.04 1.79
N VAL A 91 30.44 -16.00 3.10
CA VAL A 91 30.40 -14.76 3.89
C VAL A 91 31.80 -14.47 4.41
N VAL A 92 32.41 -13.37 3.96
CA VAL A 92 33.77 -12.98 4.30
C VAL A 92 33.78 -11.97 5.43
N LEU A 93 34.43 -12.35 6.53
CA LEU A 93 34.58 -11.54 7.72
C LEU A 93 36.06 -11.35 8.07
N ASP A 94 36.38 -10.24 8.71
CA ASP A 94 37.70 -10.00 9.29
C ASP A 94 37.72 -10.55 10.72
N ILE A 95 38.65 -11.46 11.03
CA ILE A 95 38.76 -12.07 12.37
C ILE A 95 39.00 -11.03 13.49
N ASN A 96 39.51 -9.85 13.12
CA ASN A 96 39.80 -8.75 14.05
C ASN A 96 38.60 -7.81 14.25
N GLN A 97 37.45 -8.08 13.63
CA GLN A 97 36.23 -7.32 13.80
C GLN A 97 35.21 -8.11 14.62
N ASP A 98 34.57 -7.45 15.58
CA ASP A 98 33.57 -8.09 16.46
C ASP A 98 32.15 -7.97 15.95
N ARG A 99 31.85 -6.93 15.16
CA ARG A 99 30.49 -6.62 14.73
C ARG A 99 30.11 -7.39 13.48
N PHE A 100 29.07 -8.21 13.58
CA PHE A 100 28.42 -8.76 12.39
C PHE A 100 27.59 -7.68 11.71
N ALA A 101 28.12 -7.13 10.62
CA ALA A 101 27.54 -5.95 10.00
C ALA A 101 26.13 -6.23 9.42
N GLN A 102 25.19 -5.34 9.72
CA GLN A 102 23.79 -5.49 9.33
C GLN A 102 23.60 -5.66 7.82
N TYR A 103 24.40 -4.96 7.01
CA TYR A 103 24.28 -5.04 5.57
C TYR A 103 24.66 -6.43 5.02
N ILE A 104 25.54 -7.20 5.69
CA ILE A 104 25.83 -8.60 5.29
C ILE A 104 24.57 -9.43 5.48
N LYS A 105 23.90 -9.28 6.62
CA LYS A 105 22.61 -9.94 6.89
C LYS A 105 21.59 -9.56 5.81
N THR A 106 21.51 -8.29 5.44
CA THR A 106 20.67 -7.82 4.32
C THR A 106 21.03 -8.49 3.00
N MET A 107 22.31 -8.59 2.63
CA MET A 107 22.74 -9.28 1.39
C MET A 107 22.29 -10.75 1.38
N ILE A 108 22.48 -11.46 2.49
CA ILE A 108 22.05 -12.87 2.60
C ILE A 108 20.52 -12.96 2.42
N LYS A 109 19.75 -12.07 3.05
CA LYS A 109 18.29 -12.01 2.90
C LYS A 109 17.86 -11.70 1.46
N VAL A 110 18.56 -10.81 0.76
CA VAL A 110 18.29 -10.50 -0.66
C VAL A 110 18.50 -11.74 -1.52
N ILE A 111 19.65 -12.41 -1.38
CA ILE A 111 19.94 -13.62 -2.16
C ILE A 111 18.90 -14.72 -1.84
N TRP A 112 18.54 -14.90 -0.56
CA TRP A 112 17.50 -15.85 -0.15
C TRP A 112 16.13 -15.56 -0.79
N ASN A 113 15.71 -14.31 -0.83
CA ASN A 113 14.41 -13.91 -1.40
C ASN A 113 14.38 -14.01 -2.92
N VAL A 114 15.48 -13.65 -3.59
CA VAL A 114 15.57 -13.70 -5.06
C VAL A 114 15.68 -15.13 -5.55
N PHE A 115 16.44 -15.96 -4.83
CA PHE A 115 16.61 -17.37 -5.14
C PHE A 115 16.02 -18.20 -3.98
N PRO A 116 14.68 -18.32 -3.86
CA PRO A 116 14.09 -19.03 -2.73
C PRO A 116 14.22 -20.55 -2.92
N ILE A 117 15.31 -21.10 -2.39
CA ILE A 117 15.63 -22.54 -2.38
C ILE A 117 15.26 -23.13 -1.04
N ALA A 118 14.68 -24.33 -1.05
CA ALA A 118 14.29 -25.06 0.16
C ALA A 118 15.47 -25.20 1.16
N ASP A 119 16.68 -25.46 0.64
CA ASP A 119 17.89 -25.68 1.44
C ASP A 119 18.86 -24.50 1.44
N PHE A 120 18.43 -23.28 1.05
CA PHE A 120 19.32 -22.11 0.86
C PHE A 120 20.38 -21.94 1.96
N TRP A 121 19.97 -22.03 3.22
CA TRP A 121 20.84 -21.80 4.37
C TRP A 121 21.93 -22.86 4.53
N ARG A 122 21.75 -24.07 3.99
CA ARG A 122 22.77 -25.13 3.95
C ARG A 122 23.88 -24.85 2.93
N HIS A 123 23.73 -23.81 2.10
CA HIS A 123 24.76 -23.35 1.15
C HIS A 123 25.58 -22.17 1.67
N VAL A 124 25.34 -21.71 2.90
CA VAL A 124 26.04 -20.56 3.48
C VAL A 124 27.20 -21.05 4.35
N CYS A 125 28.38 -20.45 4.18
CA CYS A 125 29.51 -20.63 5.10
C CYS A 125 30.18 -19.28 5.41
N ILE A 126 31.00 -19.26 6.46
CA ILE A 126 31.81 -18.09 6.81
C ILE A 126 33.28 -18.37 6.52
N VAL A 127 33.97 -17.40 5.92
CA VAL A 127 35.43 -17.37 5.84
C VAL A 127 35.96 -16.16 6.59
N TRP A 128 36.69 -16.43 7.65
CA TRP A 128 37.42 -15.47 8.46
C TRP A 128 38.78 -15.21 7.82
N THR A 129 38.99 -13.98 7.37
CA THR A 129 40.24 -13.51 6.77
C THR A 129 41.13 -12.83 7.80
N LYS A 130 42.36 -12.48 7.39
CA LYS A 130 43.38 -11.84 8.22
C LYS A 130 43.79 -12.69 9.42
N CYS A 131 43.70 -14.02 9.27
CA CYS A 131 44.24 -14.99 10.21
C CYS A 131 45.74 -15.16 9.94
N TYR A 132 46.50 -14.06 10.04
CA TYR A 132 47.86 -13.98 9.49
C TYR A 132 48.76 -15.11 9.95
N CYS A 133 49.49 -15.72 9.01
CA CYS A 133 50.34 -16.88 9.26
C CYS A 133 51.50 -16.62 10.24
N TYR A 134 51.83 -15.36 10.48
CA TYR A 134 52.85 -14.92 11.44
C TYR A 134 52.31 -14.64 12.85
N PHE A 135 51.00 -14.75 13.09
CA PHE A 135 50.46 -14.69 14.44
C PHE A 135 50.65 -16.02 15.17
N PRO A 136 50.92 -16.01 16.50
CA PRO A 136 50.98 -17.23 17.29
C PRO A 136 49.68 -18.03 17.17
N THR A 137 49.82 -19.35 17.02
CA THR A 137 48.68 -20.27 16.86
C THR A 137 47.67 -20.12 17.99
N GLU A 138 48.13 -19.94 19.23
CA GLU A 138 47.29 -19.79 20.40
C GLU A 138 46.37 -18.56 20.30
N VAL A 139 46.87 -17.45 19.76
CA VAL A 139 46.10 -16.22 19.55
C VAL A 139 45.01 -16.42 18.51
N ILE A 140 45.32 -17.14 17.42
CA ILE A 140 44.33 -17.46 16.39
C ILE A 140 43.27 -18.41 16.95
N GLU A 141 43.66 -19.45 17.70
CA GLU A 141 42.73 -20.40 18.32
C GLU A 141 41.80 -19.76 19.35
N GLU A 142 42.29 -18.80 20.14
CA GLU A 142 41.46 -18.02 21.05
C GLU A 142 40.43 -17.18 20.29
N LYS A 143 40.85 -16.51 19.21
CA LYS A 143 39.94 -15.77 18.33
C LYS A 143 38.92 -16.70 17.67
N LYS A 144 39.31 -17.90 17.21
CA LYS A 144 38.35 -18.87 16.65
C LYS A 144 37.25 -19.22 17.65
N LYS A 145 37.63 -19.58 18.87
CA LYS A 145 36.70 -19.96 19.94
C LYS A 145 35.71 -18.85 20.27
N SER A 146 36.16 -17.59 20.30
CA SER A 146 35.28 -16.46 20.57
C SER A 146 34.31 -16.13 19.43
N LYS A 147 34.59 -16.54 18.19
CA LYS A 147 33.76 -16.25 17.02
C LYS A 147 32.74 -17.33 16.69
N ILE A 148 33.13 -18.61 16.75
CA ILE A 148 32.32 -19.72 16.21
C ILE A 148 30.90 -19.73 16.80
N GLY A 149 30.76 -19.79 18.13
CA GLY A 149 29.43 -19.86 18.76
C GLY A 149 28.58 -18.60 18.52
N ILE A 150 29.18 -17.42 18.66
CA ILE A 150 28.49 -16.14 18.51
C ILE A 150 27.94 -15.99 17.09
N TYR A 151 28.75 -16.26 16.08
CA TYR A 151 28.35 -16.07 14.68
C TYR A 151 27.40 -17.17 14.19
N GLN A 152 27.49 -18.37 14.78
CA GLN A 152 26.51 -19.44 14.59
C GLN A 152 25.13 -18.99 15.07
N GLU A 153 25.04 -18.45 16.28
CA GLU A 153 23.79 -17.91 16.84
C GLU A 153 23.26 -16.72 16.03
N GLU A 154 24.13 -15.79 15.63
CA GLU A 154 23.70 -14.63 14.85
C GLU A 154 23.13 -15.02 13.47
N LEU A 155 23.73 -15.98 12.77
CA LEU A 155 23.14 -16.49 11.52
C LEU A 155 21.83 -17.22 11.78
N MET A 156 21.73 -18.01 12.85
CA MET A 156 20.47 -18.67 13.23
C MET A 156 19.35 -17.67 13.55
N LYS A 157 19.65 -16.50 14.13
CA LYS A 157 18.67 -15.42 14.28
C LYS A 157 18.14 -14.96 12.91
N VAL A 158 19.03 -14.78 11.93
CA VAL A 158 18.64 -14.38 10.56
C VAL A 158 17.81 -15.49 9.87
N VAL A 159 18.16 -16.76 10.06
CA VAL A 159 17.38 -17.91 9.57
C VAL A 159 15.96 -17.87 10.15
N LYS A 160 15.83 -17.68 11.47
CA LYS A 160 14.53 -17.61 12.15
C LYS A 160 13.69 -16.43 11.67
N GLU A 161 14.30 -15.27 11.49
CA GLU A 161 13.64 -14.07 10.95
C GLU A 161 13.12 -14.25 9.52
N THR A 162 13.82 -15.03 8.69
CA THR A 162 13.48 -15.22 7.28
C THR A 162 12.51 -16.36 7.03
N THR A 163 12.73 -17.50 7.70
CA THR A 163 12.00 -18.75 7.40
C THR A 163 10.99 -19.13 8.48
N GLY A 164 11.10 -18.57 9.69
CA GLY A 164 10.32 -19.02 10.85
C GLY A 164 10.69 -20.42 11.38
N THR A 165 11.67 -21.10 10.78
CA THR A 165 12.07 -22.45 11.19
C THR A 165 12.80 -22.45 12.54
N THR A 166 12.70 -23.58 13.23
CA THR A 166 13.49 -23.90 14.44
C THR A 166 14.52 -24.99 14.18
N GLU A 167 14.66 -25.44 12.93
CA GLU A 167 15.70 -26.40 12.55
C GLU A 167 17.09 -25.80 12.84
N ASN A 168 17.94 -26.59 13.47
CA ASN A 168 19.31 -26.18 13.76
C ASN A 168 20.18 -26.41 12.50
N ILE A 169 20.65 -25.33 11.90
CA ILE A 169 21.52 -25.36 10.72
C ILE A 169 22.93 -25.04 11.19
N GLU A 170 23.90 -25.91 10.89
CA GLU A 170 25.31 -25.65 11.17
C GLU A 170 25.95 -24.88 10.00
N PHE A 171 26.64 -23.77 10.28
CA PHE A 171 27.33 -22.98 9.27
C PHE A 171 28.83 -23.23 9.35
N PRO A 172 29.44 -23.88 8.34
CA PRO A 172 30.88 -24.11 8.34
C PRO A 172 31.65 -22.79 8.42
N MET A 173 32.70 -22.76 9.25
CA MET A 173 33.57 -21.59 9.40
C MET A 173 35.02 -21.95 9.11
N TYR A 174 35.64 -21.22 8.19
CA TYR A 174 37.03 -21.41 7.80
C TYR A 174 37.86 -20.18 8.16
N PHE A 175 39.12 -20.37 8.49
CA PHE A 175 40.01 -19.32 8.99
C PHE A 175 41.28 -19.31 8.14
N VAL A 176 41.52 -18.21 7.44
CA VAL A 176 42.54 -18.15 6.39
C VAL A 176 43.32 -16.84 6.42
N ASP A 177 44.60 -16.96 6.10
CA ASP A 177 45.42 -15.87 5.60
C ASP A 177 45.44 -15.93 4.07
N SER A 178 44.64 -15.05 3.44
CA SER A 178 44.57 -14.94 1.98
C SER A 178 45.78 -14.23 1.37
N ARG A 179 46.69 -13.68 2.19
CA ARG A 179 47.90 -12.97 1.77
C ARG A 179 49.13 -13.53 2.46
N GLY A 180 49.29 -14.85 2.39
CA GLY A 180 50.42 -15.56 2.98
C GLY A 180 51.74 -14.82 2.72
N LEU A 181 52.49 -14.58 3.79
CA LEU A 181 53.75 -13.84 3.72
C LEU A 181 54.87 -14.78 3.29
N HIS A 182 55.68 -14.36 2.32
CA HIS A 182 56.84 -15.14 1.89
C HIS A 182 57.75 -15.47 3.09
N GLY A 183 58.12 -16.74 3.23
CA GLY A 183 58.95 -17.25 4.33
C GLY A 183 58.17 -17.71 5.56
N PHE A 184 56.83 -17.59 5.57
CA PHE A 184 55.97 -18.14 6.62
C PHE A 184 55.13 -19.30 6.08
N ASP A 185 54.86 -20.29 6.92
CA ASP A 185 54.02 -21.43 6.57
C ASP A 185 52.55 -21.02 6.51
N ASN A 186 51.94 -21.10 5.32
CA ASN A 186 50.53 -20.84 5.11
C ASN A 186 49.72 -22.11 4.75
N THR A 187 50.28 -23.29 5.05
CA THR A 187 49.68 -24.60 4.75
C THR A 187 48.33 -24.78 5.46
N SER A 188 48.17 -24.22 6.66
CA SER A 188 46.90 -24.25 7.40
C SER A 188 45.76 -23.54 6.65
N SER A 189 46.04 -22.38 6.05
CA SER A 189 45.08 -21.64 5.23
C SER A 189 44.73 -22.39 3.94
N GLU A 190 45.73 -23.00 3.29
CA GLU A 190 45.51 -23.83 2.09
C GLU A 190 44.63 -25.05 2.42
N ASN A 191 44.92 -25.75 3.53
CA ASN A 191 44.10 -26.84 4.02
C ASN A 191 42.66 -26.39 4.37
N GLY A 192 42.52 -25.18 4.93
CA GLY A 192 41.21 -24.55 5.18
C GLY A 192 40.41 -24.37 3.90
N ILE A 193 41.03 -23.86 2.82
CA ILE A 193 40.36 -23.71 1.52
C ILE A 193 40.07 -25.06 0.88
N ILE A 194 40.97 -26.05 0.97
CA ILE A 194 40.72 -27.40 0.47
C ILE A 194 39.51 -28.02 1.19
N SER A 195 39.42 -27.88 2.50
CA SER A 195 38.26 -28.34 3.29
C SER A 195 36.98 -27.63 2.88
N MET A 196 37.02 -26.30 2.70
CA MET A 196 35.89 -25.53 2.20
C MET A 196 35.45 -26.00 0.82
N LEU A 197 36.36 -26.12 -0.15
CA LEU A 197 36.02 -26.56 -1.50
C LEU A 197 35.50 -27.99 -1.54
N THR A 198 35.99 -28.87 -0.66
CA THR A 198 35.46 -30.23 -0.50
C THR A 198 34.00 -30.20 -0.03
N TRP A 199 33.69 -29.35 0.95
CA TRP A 199 32.31 -29.11 1.38
C TRP A 199 31.46 -28.52 0.25
N VAL A 200 31.91 -27.46 -0.43
CA VAL A 200 31.15 -26.83 -1.53
C VAL A 200 30.86 -27.84 -2.65
N ARG A 201 31.83 -28.68 -3.01
CA ARG A 201 31.67 -29.72 -4.04
C ARG A 201 30.66 -30.81 -3.66
N SER A 202 30.39 -30.99 -2.37
CA SER A 202 29.38 -31.94 -1.87
C SER A 202 27.94 -31.42 -1.97
N LEU A 203 27.76 -30.10 -2.18
CA LEU A 203 26.46 -29.47 -2.21
C LEU A 203 25.78 -29.66 -3.58
N THR A 204 24.47 -29.89 -3.54
CA THR A 204 23.63 -29.84 -4.73
C THR A 204 23.51 -28.40 -5.24
N PRO A 205 23.81 -28.10 -6.52
CA PRO A 205 23.72 -26.72 -7.01
C PRO A 205 22.31 -26.14 -6.86
N ILE A 206 22.25 -24.93 -6.35
CA ILE A 206 21.07 -24.06 -6.37
C ILE A 206 20.71 -23.78 -7.82
N ASN A 207 19.46 -24.02 -8.21
CA ASN A 207 18.94 -23.53 -9.48
C ASN A 207 18.70 -22.01 -9.37
N VAL A 208 19.60 -21.23 -9.98
CA VAL A 208 19.50 -19.76 -10.03
C VAL A 208 18.73 -19.24 -11.25
N GLU A 209 18.27 -20.14 -12.13
CA GLU A 209 17.49 -19.79 -13.34
C GLU A 209 16.00 -19.62 -12.99
N GLU A 210 15.48 -20.37 -12.00
CA GLU A 210 14.10 -20.27 -11.51
C GLU A 210 13.95 -19.22 -10.40
N VAL A 211 13.85 -17.95 -10.81
CA VAL A 211 13.62 -16.82 -9.88
C VAL A 211 12.12 -16.71 -9.59
N LYS A 212 11.67 -17.15 -8.41
CA LYS A 212 10.31 -16.79 -7.94
C LYS A 212 10.31 -15.33 -7.52
N LYS A 213 9.65 -14.45 -8.31
CA LYS A 213 9.06 -13.13 -7.96
C LYS A 213 9.68 -12.32 -6.79
N GLY A 214 10.98 -12.41 -6.53
CA GLY A 214 11.66 -11.66 -5.48
C GLY A 214 12.16 -10.35 -6.06
N ASP A 215 11.71 -9.22 -5.51
CA ASP A 215 12.26 -7.91 -5.84
C ASP A 215 13.57 -7.74 -5.06
N PRO A 216 14.71 -7.44 -5.72
CA PRO A 216 16.01 -7.28 -5.05
C PRO A 216 16.04 -6.11 -4.05
N VAL A 217 15.07 -5.19 -4.14
CA VAL A 217 14.95 -3.99 -3.31
C VAL A 217 13.90 -4.19 -2.22
N TYR A 218 12.76 -4.76 -2.58
CA TYR A 218 11.60 -4.87 -1.70
C TYR A 218 11.44 -6.29 -1.19
N GLN A 219 11.59 -6.44 0.13
CA GLN A 219 11.27 -7.68 0.81
C GLN A 219 9.80 -8.05 0.63
N ASN A 220 8.90 -7.05 0.69
CA ASN A 220 7.47 -7.22 0.49
C ASN A 220 6.88 -6.08 -0.35
N ILE A 221 6.01 -6.45 -1.28
CA ILE A 221 5.14 -5.51 -2.01
C ILE A 221 3.70 -5.95 -1.73
N ILE A 222 2.95 -5.08 -1.05
CA ILE A 222 1.57 -5.31 -0.65
C ILE A 222 0.68 -4.38 -1.46
N GLU A 223 -0.28 -4.94 -2.18
CA GLU A 223 -1.30 -4.16 -2.88
C GLU A 223 -2.35 -3.67 -1.86
N GLU A 224 -2.57 -2.36 -1.82
CA GLU A 224 -3.63 -1.72 -1.03
C GLU A 224 -4.71 -1.22 -1.99
N LYS A 225 -5.98 -1.39 -1.60
CA LYS A 225 -7.15 -0.92 -2.35
C LYS A 225 -7.95 0.08 -1.54
N ASP A 226 -8.50 1.07 -2.21
CA ASP A 226 -9.37 2.09 -1.62
C ASP A 226 -10.50 2.46 -2.58
N LYS A 227 -11.49 3.20 -2.10
CA LYS A 227 -12.58 3.73 -2.92
C LYS A 227 -12.85 5.20 -2.58
N GLN A 228 -13.02 6.02 -3.61
CA GLN A 228 -13.41 7.43 -3.48
C GLN A 228 -14.75 7.65 -4.17
N GLU A 229 -15.66 8.29 -3.45
CA GLU A 229 -17.02 8.56 -3.93
C GLU A 229 -17.19 10.08 -4.08
N ARG A 230 -17.70 10.51 -5.23
CA ARG A 230 -17.97 11.91 -5.52
C ARG A 230 -19.36 12.06 -6.13
N VAL A 231 -20.16 12.97 -5.58
CA VAL A 231 -21.41 13.39 -6.21
C VAL A 231 -21.07 14.22 -7.46
N ILE A 232 -21.50 13.74 -8.63
CA ILE A 232 -21.30 14.44 -9.91
C ILE A 232 -22.55 15.21 -10.33
N LYS A 233 -23.73 14.75 -9.93
CA LYS A 233 -25.01 15.37 -10.27
C LYS A 233 -26.04 15.08 -9.18
N GLN A 234 -26.95 16.02 -8.95
CA GLN A 234 -28.12 15.81 -8.11
C GLN A 234 -29.36 16.40 -8.79
N GLU A 235 -30.37 15.56 -9.00
CA GLU A 235 -31.67 15.93 -9.56
C GLU A 235 -32.76 15.42 -8.63
N MET A 236 -33.52 16.34 -8.02
CA MET A 236 -34.55 15.98 -7.03
C MET A 236 -33.95 15.12 -5.90
N ASN A 237 -34.49 13.93 -5.68
CA ASN A 237 -34.02 12.95 -4.72
C ASN A 237 -33.06 11.92 -5.34
N ILE A 238 -32.60 12.10 -6.57
CA ILE A 238 -31.65 11.20 -7.22
C ILE A 238 -30.27 11.85 -7.24
N GLN A 239 -29.29 11.21 -6.61
CA GLN A 239 -27.88 11.58 -6.68
C GLN A 239 -27.14 10.64 -7.62
N THR A 240 -26.48 11.20 -8.62
CA THR A 240 -25.52 10.45 -9.43
C THR A 240 -24.15 10.57 -8.78
N ILE A 241 -23.61 9.45 -8.32
CA ILE A 241 -22.28 9.34 -7.71
C ILE A 241 -21.32 8.65 -8.66
N GLU A 242 -20.10 9.18 -8.75
CA GLU A 242 -18.95 8.52 -9.35
C GLU A 242 -18.15 7.85 -8.24
N ILE A 243 -17.89 6.55 -8.41
CA ILE A 243 -17.09 5.73 -7.50
C ILE A 243 -15.81 5.36 -8.23
N GLN A 244 -14.68 5.87 -7.76
CA GLN A 244 -13.36 5.49 -8.25
C GLN A 244 -12.76 4.42 -7.34
N TYR A 245 -12.41 3.29 -7.95
CA TYR A 245 -11.69 2.21 -7.28
C TYR A 245 -10.19 2.45 -7.47
N LEU A 246 -9.48 2.65 -6.37
CA LEU A 246 -8.07 3.01 -6.36
C LEU A 246 -7.22 1.84 -5.88
N ARG A 247 -6.02 1.74 -6.43
CA ARG A 247 -5.00 0.81 -5.96
C ARG A 247 -3.65 1.50 -5.80
N ARG A 248 -2.83 1.01 -4.88
CA ARG A 248 -1.41 1.39 -4.78
C ARG A 248 -0.60 0.22 -4.23
N ASN A 249 0.71 0.29 -4.37
CA ASN A 249 1.64 -0.66 -3.77
C ASN A 249 2.33 -0.04 -2.57
N LYS A 250 2.18 -0.67 -1.40
CA LYS A 250 3.04 -0.47 -0.23
C LYS A 250 4.28 -1.35 -0.39
N ARG A 251 5.45 -0.73 -0.39
CA ARG A 251 6.73 -1.38 -0.64
C ARG A 251 7.59 -1.31 0.61
N ILE A 252 8.06 -2.45 1.09
CA ILE A 252 8.87 -2.58 2.30
C ILE A 252 10.25 -3.12 1.89
N THR A 253 11.31 -2.38 2.19
CA THR A 253 12.68 -2.81 1.92
C THR A 253 13.18 -3.83 2.95
N TYR A 254 14.29 -4.50 2.67
CA TYR A 254 14.96 -5.40 3.63
C TYR A 254 15.55 -4.70 4.86
N THR A 255 15.65 -3.36 4.83
CA THR A 255 16.05 -2.55 6.00
C THR A 255 14.85 -2.13 6.84
N GLY A 256 13.62 -2.42 6.39
CA GLY A 256 12.38 -2.03 7.05
C GLY A 256 11.83 -0.66 6.64
N GLU A 257 12.43 0.01 5.65
CA GLU A 257 11.92 1.27 5.12
C GLU A 257 10.62 1.04 4.33
N VAL A 258 9.65 1.91 4.54
CA VAL A 258 8.32 1.81 3.91
C VAL A 258 8.14 2.95 2.91
N SER A 259 7.73 2.61 1.69
CA SER A 259 7.38 3.57 0.64
C SER A 259 6.06 3.18 -0.03
N TYR A 260 5.40 4.15 -0.66
CA TYR A 260 4.12 3.95 -1.34
C TYR A 260 4.22 4.44 -2.78
N THR A 261 3.60 3.74 -3.71
CA THR A 261 3.30 4.34 -5.02
C THR A 261 2.18 5.35 -4.88
N ASN A 262 2.05 6.21 -5.89
CA ASN A 262 0.85 7.01 -6.04
C ASN A 262 -0.38 6.09 -6.22
N TRP A 263 -1.55 6.60 -5.82
CA TRP A 263 -2.81 5.94 -6.12
C TRP A 263 -3.08 5.96 -7.63
N GLU A 264 -3.43 4.80 -8.16
CA GLU A 264 -3.87 4.62 -9.54
C GLU A 264 -5.35 4.26 -9.56
N VAL A 265 -6.11 4.87 -10.47
CA VAL A 265 -7.51 4.50 -10.71
C VAL A 265 -7.52 3.17 -11.48
N GLU A 266 -8.03 2.12 -10.84
CA GLU A 266 -8.19 0.80 -11.45
C GLU A 266 -9.51 0.72 -12.23
N ASN A 267 -10.57 1.31 -11.70
CA ASN A 267 -11.88 1.35 -12.34
C ASN A 267 -12.70 2.57 -11.88
N THR A 268 -13.70 2.95 -12.67
CA THR A 268 -14.67 3.99 -12.32
C THR A 268 -16.07 3.49 -12.61
N GLU A 269 -16.95 3.62 -11.63
CA GLU A 269 -18.35 3.21 -11.72
C GLU A 269 -19.26 4.40 -11.44
N ILE A 270 -20.33 4.56 -12.22
CA ILE A 270 -21.34 5.59 -12.00
C ILE A 270 -22.60 4.92 -11.47
N LYS A 271 -23.12 5.40 -10.33
CA LYS A 271 -24.35 4.91 -9.71
C LYS A 271 -25.33 6.03 -9.46
N GLU A 272 -26.60 5.72 -9.62
CA GLU A 272 -27.69 6.56 -9.14
C GLU A 272 -28.16 6.06 -7.77
N VAL A 273 -28.18 6.96 -6.80
CA VAL A 273 -28.61 6.71 -5.42
C VAL A 273 -29.86 7.54 -5.17
N ILE A 274 -30.94 6.87 -4.80
CA ILE A 274 -32.20 7.53 -4.43
C ILE A 274 -32.12 7.91 -2.96
N LEU A 275 -32.12 9.22 -2.70
CA LEU A 275 -32.18 9.81 -1.38
C LEU A 275 -33.57 9.61 -0.74
N PRO A 276 -33.64 9.52 0.60
CA PRO A 276 -34.91 9.43 1.31
C PRO A 276 -35.78 10.66 1.04
N LYS A 277 -37.09 10.43 1.00
CA LYS A 277 -38.09 11.47 0.82
C LYS A 277 -38.08 12.45 1.99
N GLN A 278 -37.91 13.73 1.70
CA GLN A 278 -37.86 14.80 2.70
C GLN A 278 -38.66 16.03 2.25
N PRO A 279 -39.37 16.71 3.16
CA PRO A 279 -40.08 17.94 2.84
C PRO A 279 -39.07 19.07 2.56
N ILE A 280 -39.21 19.74 1.41
CA ILE A 280 -38.36 20.89 1.04
C ILE A 280 -39.10 22.21 1.28
N GLY A 281 -40.42 22.21 1.22
CA GLY A 281 -41.18 23.44 1.41
C GLY A 281 -42.67 23.21 1.50
N THR A 282 -43.36 24.31 1.79
CA THR A 282 -44.80 24.33 1.96
C THR A 282 -45.37 25.49 1.17
N ILE A 283 -46.38 25.21 0.35
CA ILE A 283 -47.13 26.19 -0.43
C ILE A 283 -48.52 26.31 0.19
N LYS A 284 -49.05 27.53 0.23
CA LYS A 284 -50.44 27.79 0.61
C LYS A 284 -51.25 28.06 -0.65
N GLU A 285 -52.39 27.40 -0.77
CA GLU A 285 -53.34 27.62 -1.85
C GLU A 285 -54.67 28.09 -1.25
N THR A 286 -55.26 29.13 -1.85
CA THR A 286 -56.52 29.75 -1.39
C THR A 286 -57.57 29.72 -2.47
N THR A 287 -58.81 29.43 -2.10
CA THR A 287 -59.99 29.51 -2.98
C THR A 287 -61.18 30.15 -2.26
N ASN A 288 -62.10 30.73 -3.00
CA ASN A 288 -63.32 31.33 -2.47
C ASN A 288 -64.55 30.55 -2.94
N GLU A 289 -65.43 30.20 -2.02
CA GLU A 289 -66.74 29.62 -2.31
C GLU A 289 -67.85 30.59 -1.90
N VAL A 290 -68.75 30.91 -2.83
CA VAL A 290 -69.92 31.77 -2.54
C VAL A 290 -71.17 30.90 -2.47
N LYS A 291 -71.89 30.98 -1.34
CA LYS A 291 -73.15 30.27 -1.11
C LYS A 291 -74.26 31.26 -0.82
N GLU A 292 -75.44 31.02 -1.37
CA GLU A 292 -76.64 31.77 -1.02
C GLU A 292 -77.20 31.24 0.31
N ILE A 293 -77.34 32.12 1.30
CA ILE A 293 -77.81 31.77 2.65
C ILE A 293 -79.25 32.24 2.93
N GLY A 294 -79.82 33.11 2.09
CA GLY A 294 -81.22 33.50 2.22
C GLY A 294 -81.67 34.56 1.20
N ARG A 295 -82.98 34.79 1.15
CA ARG A 295 -83.60 35.84 0.34
C ARG A 295 -84.61 36.63 1.13
N THR A 296 -84.48 37.95 1.10
CA THR A 296 -85.44 38.88 1.70
C THR A 296 -86.11 39.68 0.60
N LYS A 297 -87.44 39.53 0.48
CA LYS A 297 -88.24 40.35 -0.44
C LYS A 297 -88.52 41.70 0.22
N ASN A 298 -88.06 42.77 -0.40
CA ASN A 298 -88.30 44.12 0.10
C ASN A 298 -89.58 44.70 -0.50
N TYR A 299 -90.35 45.37 0.35
CA TYR A 299 -91.60 46.01 -0.03
C TYR A 299 -91.61 47.45 0.46
N GLU A 300 -92.07 48.37 -0.37
CA GLU A 300 -92.26 49.77 0.01
C GLU A 300 -93.74 50.14 0.13
N ASP A 301 -94.02 51.02 1.09
CA ASP A 301 -95.36 51.56 1.32
C ASP A 301 -95.67 52.69 0.33
N VAL A 302 -96.29 52.36 -0.79
CA VAL A 302 -96.74 53.36 -1.75
C VAL A 302 -98.07 53.95 -1.28
N LYS A 303 -98.14 55.28 -1.14
CA LYS A 303 -99.36 55.99 -0.75
C LYS A 303 -100.38 55.91 -1.89
N THR A 304 -101.45 55.15 -1.69
CA THR A 304 -102.54 55.10 -2.67
C THR A 304 -103.31 56.42 -2.68
N LYS A 305 -103.95 56.75 -3.82
CA LYS A 305 -104.77 57.97 -3.94
C LYS A 305 -106.02 57.96 -3.03
N ARG A 306 -106.38 56.82 -2.43
CA ARG A 306 -107.56 56.66 -1.55
C ARG A 306 -107.21 57.01 -0.10
N ARG A 307 -108.02 57.88 0.52
CA ARG A 307 -107.95 58.21 1.96
C ARG A 307 -108.90 57.29 2.73
N ARG A 308 -108.47 56.81 3.90
CA ARG A 308 -109.22 55.81 4.69
C ARG A 308 -110.62 56.30 5.09
N TYR A 309 -110.78 57.61 5.26
CA TYR A 309 -112.06 58.32 5.36
C TYR A 309 -112.11 59.30 4.19
N ILE A 310 -112.89 58.94 3.18
CA ILE A 310 -113.19 59.58 1.88
C ILE A 310 -112.51 60.94 1.60
N ILE A 311 -112.59 61.95 2.49
CA ILE A 311 -111.99 63.28 2.28
C ILE A 311 -110.92 63.69 3.34
N CYS A 312 -111.00 63.26 4.60
CA CYS A 312 -110.12 63.74 5.69
C CYS A 312 -109.51 62.63 6.58
N GLY A 313 -108.89 61.62 5.98
CA GLY A 313 -108.11 60.60 6.69
C GLY A 313 -106.72 60.34 6.08
N PRO A 314 -105.80 59.66 6.81
CA PRO A 314 -104.51 59.29 6.25
C PRO A 314 -104.67 58.43 4.99
N ARG A 315 -103.79 58.66 3.99
CA ARG A 315 -103.80 57.87 2.74
C ARG A 315 -103.53 56.40 3.05
N ILE A 316 -104.31 55.51 2.45
CA ILE A 316 -104.10 54.07 2.57
C ILE A 316 -102.76 53.74 1.90
N LYS A 317 -101.88 53.07 2.63
CA LYS A 317 -100.61 52.57 2.10
C LYS A 317 -100.83 51.16 1.56
N ARG A 318 -100.30 50.86 0.37
CA ARG A 318 -100.22 49.50 -0.18
C ARG A 318 -98.73 49.12 -0.24
N ARG A 319 -98.40 47.93 0.23
CA ARG A 319 -97.05 47.37 0.07
C ARG A 319 -96.89 46.88 -1.37
N GLU A 320 -95.95 47.44 -2.11
CA GLU A 320 -95.53 46.96 -3.44
C GLU A 320 -94.13 46.35 -3.35
N PHE A 321 -93.93 45.23 -4.05
CA PHE A 321 -92.64 44.56 -4.12
C PHE A 321 -91.66 45.40 -4.94
N VAL A 322 -90.46 45.61 -4.41
CA VAL A 322 -89.44 46.47 -5.05
C VAL A 322 -88.32 45.62 -5.64
N ASN A 323 -87.63 44.85 -4.81
CA ASN A 323 -86.51 43.99 -5.17
C ASN A 323 -86.35 42.84 -4.16
N THR A 324 -85.46 41.90 -4.46
CA THR A 324 -85.06 40.87 -3.51
C THR A 324 -83.61 41.10 -3.10
N THR A 325 -83.36 41.28 -1.81
CA THR A 325 -81.99 41.16 -1.29
C THR A 325 -81.66 39.69 -1.15
N VAL A 326 -80.65 39.23 -1.88
CA VAL A 326 -80.06 37.90 -1.75
C VAL A 326 -78.89 38.00 -0.77
N HIS A 327 -79.01 37.29 0.34
CA HIS A 327 -77.94 37.19 1.34
C HIS A 327 -76.99 36.08 0.89
N LYS A 328 -75.73 36.43 0.67
CA LYS A 328 -74.66 35.49 0.28
C LYS A 328 -73.59 35.44 1.36
N GLU A 329 -72.96 34.29 1.50
CA GLU A 329 -71.77 34.09 2.32
C GLU A 329 -70.64 33.64 1.40
N GLU A 330 -69.55 34.40 1.37
CA GLU A 330 -68.29 34.01 0.75
C GLU A 330 -67.38 33.43 1.83
N GLU A 331 -67.00 32.17 1.65
CA GLU A 331 -66.07 31.45 2.52
C GLU A 331 -64.73 31.31 1.79
N THR A 332 -63.67 31.90 2.35
CA THR A 332 -62.30 31.69 1.87
C THR A 332 -61.73 30.46 2.55
N LEU A 333 -61.33 29.48 1.74
CA LEU A 333 -60.68 28.25 2.16
C LEU A 333 -59.19 28.35 1.84
N GLU A 334 -58.34 27.95 2.77
CA GLU A 334 -56.90 27.77 2.58
C GLU A 334 -56.54 26.29 2.76
N ARG A 335 -55.64 25.76 1.93
CA ARG A 335 -55.01 24.47 2.17
C ARG A 335 -53.49 24.56 2.07
N THR A 336 -52.84 23.64 2.77
CA THR A 336 -51.39 23.54 2.84
C THR A 336 -50.91 22.42 1.92
N ILE A 337 -50.01 22.72 0.99
CA ILE A 337 -49.39 21.75 0.08
C ILE A 337 -47.94 21.55 0.50
N ASN A 338 -47.59 20.36 0.96
CA ASN A 338 -46.21 20.02 1.29
C ASN A 338 -45.50 19.48 0.05
N VAL A 339 -44.38 20.09 -0.31
CA VAL A 339 -43.55 19.72 -1.47
C VAL A 339 -42.34 18.93 -0.99
N PHE A 340 -42.06 17.82 -1.66
CA PHE A 340 -40.98 16.90 -1.31
C PHE A 340 -39.82 16.97 -2.30
N ASN A 341 -38.66 16.52 -1.85
CA ASN A 341 -37.43 16.44 -2.65
C ASN A 341 -37.51 15.50 -3.85
N ASP A 342 -38.50 14.60 -3.90
CA ASP A 342 -38.77 13.68 -5.00
C ASP A 342 -39.67 14.28 -6.10
N GLY A 343 -40.01 15.57 -6.00
CA GLY A 343 -40.89 16.26 -6.94
C GLY A 343 -42.39 16.00 -6.70
N THR A 344 -42.76 15.21 -5.70
CA THR A 344 -44.16 14.99 -5.35
C THR A 344 -44.68 16.07 -4.39
N ALA A 345 -45.99 16.19 -4.30
CA ALA A 345 -46.67 17.06 -3.35
C ALA A 345 -47.82 16.31 -2.65
N THR A 346 -48.07 16.65 -1.38
CA THR A 346 -49.25 16.17 -0.64
C THR A 346 -50.11 17.36 -0.24
N GLU A 347 -51.39 17.29 -0.59
CA GLU A 347 -52.38 18.32 -0.28
C GLU A 347 -53.01 18.05 1.10
N GLY A 348 -52.97 19.06 1.97
CA GLY A 348 -53.72 19.07 3.22
C GLY A 348 -55.21 19.34 3.01
N PRO A 349 -56.04 19.15 4.05
CA PRO A 349 -57.46 19.48 3.98
C PRO A 349 -57.66 20.98 3.77
N TRP A 350 -58.76 21.34 3.09
CA TRP A 350 -59.24 22.72 3.04
C TRP A 350 -59.72 23.16 4.43
N VAL A 351 -59.24 24.31 4.88
CA VAL A 351 -59.62 24.93 6.16
C VAL A 351 -60.21 26.31 5.87
N SER A 352 -61.41 26.57 6.39
CA SER A 352 -62.01 27.90 6.33
C SER A 352 -61.19 28.90 7.14
N ILE A 353 -60.69 29.95 6.48
CA ILE A 353 -59.91 31.02 7.13
C ILE A 353 -60.71 32.31 7.31
N SER A 354 -61.73 32.56 6.49
CA SER A 354 -62.66 33.68 6.67
C SER A 354 -64.03 33.39 6.07
N LYS A 355 -65.05 34.07 6.62
CA LYS A 355 -66.41 34.09 6.09
C LYS A 355 -66.89 35.53 6.08
N ILE A 356 -67.39 35.98 4.94
CA ILE A 356 -67.92 37.33 4.75
C ILE A 356 -69.34 37.20 4.22
N GLN A 357 -70.28 37.79 4.95
CA GLN A 357 -71.65 37.90 4.48
C GLN A 357 -71.84 39.23 3.77
N PHE A 358 -72.49 39.18 2.62
CA PHE A 358 -72.83 40.36 1.84
C PHE A 358 -74.19 40.21 1.20
N ASP A 359 -74.80 41.37 0.95
CA ASP A 359 -76.13 41.49 0.37
C ASP A 359 -76.00 41.88 -1.09
N GLU A 360 -76.61 41.11 -1.97
CA GLU A 360 -76.73 41.43 -3.39
C GLU A 360 -78.19 41.72 -3.70
N VAL A 361 -78.47 42.94 -4.16
CA VAL A 361 -79.84 43.35 -4.53
C VAL A 361 -80.10 42.91 -5.97
N VAL A 362 -81.10 42.04 -6.15
CA VAL A 362 -81.52 41.46 -7.43
C VAL A 362 -82.95 41.87 -7.77
#